data_AF-A0A843BTH7-F1
#
_entry.id   AF-A0A843BTH7-F1
#
_cell.length_a   1.000
_cell.length_b   1.000
_cell.length_c   1.000
_cell.angle_alpha   90.00
_cell.angle_beta   90.00
_cell.angle_gamma   90.00
#
_symmetry.space_group_name_H-M   'P 1'
#
loop_
_entity.id
_entity.type
_entity.pdbx_description
1 polymer ?
#
loop_
_entity_poly.entity_id
_entity_poly.type
_entity_poly.pdbx_seq_one_letter_code
_entity_poly.pdbx_strand_id
1 'polypeptide(L)'
;MVKIKNQQIIEAALYLAGRPVQVTELAQVTGLDQSEIGSIIRDLQEKYRQHFSCFEIVELPGKKFVFQIRAEIGESVKEITLQPILTLAELRTLAMIAYQQPILQSTVASVRGQLTYNHVKNLIRNGFVKAIRVKQTLELRTTPMFSDYFGLSQDQGVLKRQLGWRTKRIIKEKRVEERDTQSIDSFMARIGLEGETDEEKIDDIESTVSIDKDSAREIFPSMLDDLEGPDPFQDDEEEITQVESEEEEGE
;
A
#
# COMPACT_ATOMS: atom_id res chain seq x y z
N MET A 1 -24.53 -17.52 -21.84
CA MET A 1 -23.93 -16.56 -22.78
C MET A 1 -23.98 -15.12 -22.28
N VAL A 2 -25.13 -14.59 -21.83
CA VAL A 2 -25.25 -13.19 -21.34
C VAL A 2 -24.35 -12.92 -20.12
N LYS A 3 -24.33 -13.83 -19.13
CA LYS A 3 -23.49 -13.69 -17.93
C LYS A 3 -21.98 -13.61 -18.25
N ILE A 4 -21.50 -14.44 -19.17
CA ILE A 4 -20.10 -14.45 -19.62
C ILE A 4 -19.74 -13.12 -20.32
N LYS A 5 -20.64 -12.59 -21.15
CA LYS A 5 -20.43 -11.30 -21.80
C LYS A 5 -20.33 -10.16 -20.79
N ASN A 6 -21.16 -10.15 -19.75
CA ASN A 6 -21.13 -9.12 -18.71
C ASN A 6 -19.88 -9.23 -17.83
N GLN A 7 -19.41 -10.45 -17.54
CA GLN A 7 -18.11 -10.69 -16.90
C GLN A 7 -16.98 -10.04 -17.70
N GLN A 8 -16.91 -10.30 -19.01
CA GLN A 8 -15.88 -9.73 -19.89
C GLN A 8 -15.93 -8.20 -19.95
N ILE A 9 -17.13 -7.61 -19.94
CA ILE A 9 -17.30 -6.15 -19.93
C ILE A 9 -16.79 -5.55 -18.61
N ILE A 10 -17.14 -6.14 -17.47
CA ILE A 10 -16.70 -5.65 -16.15
C ILE A 10 -15.19 -5.79 -16.01
N GLU A 11 -14.64 -6.95 -16.38
CA GLU A 11 -13.20 -7.22 -16.38
C GLU A 11 -12.45 -6.20 -17.24
N ALA A 12 -12.90 -5.96 -18.47
CA ALA A 12 -12.31 -4.96 -19.36
C ALA A 12 -12.44 -3.53 -18.82
N ALA A 13 -13.58 -3.19 -18.20
CA ALA A 13 -13.80 -1.87 -17.62
C ALA A 13 -12.85 -1.60 -16.45
N LEU A 14 -12.66 -2.58 -15.56
CA LEU A 14 -11.74 -2.47 -14.43
C LEU A 14 -10.28 -2.40 -14.90
N TYR A 15 -9.90 -3.23 -15.87
CA TYR A 15 -8.55 -3.23 -16.44
C TYR A 15 -8.21 -1.89 -17.12
N LEU A 16 -9.10 -1.39 -17.98
CA LEU A 16 -8.88 -0.12 -18.69
C LEU A 16 -8.91 1.10 -17.78
N ALA A 17 -9.69 1.06 -16.69
CA ALA A 17 -9.78 2.19 -15.78
C ALA A 17 -8.44 2.48 -15.11
N GLY A 18 -7.66 1.46 -14.75
CA GLY A 18 -6.39 1.62 -14.03
C GLY A 18 -6.52 2.38 -12.70
N ARG A 19 -7.75 2.50 -12.18
CA ARG A 19 -8.13 3.19 -10.95
C ARG A 19 -9.32 2.47 -10.31
N PRO A 20 -9.61 2.72 -9.04
CA PRO A 20 -10.86 2.25 -8.45
C PRO A 20 -12.09 2.79 -9.21
N VAL A 21 -13.02 1.89 -9.50
CA VAL A 21 -14.26 2.16 -10.25
C VAL A 21 -15.45 1.94 -9.33
N GLN A 22 -16.38 2.89 -9.27
CA GLN A 22 -17.59 2.71 -8.47
C GLN A 22 -18.54 1.70 -9.11
N VAL A 23 -19.29 0.96 -8.29
CA VAL A 23 -20.34 0.04 -8.77
C VAL A 23 -21.38 0.75 -9.66
N THR A 24 -21.61 2.05 -9.43
CA THR A 24 -22.51 2.89 -10.22
C THR A 24 -21.97 3.15 -11.63
N GLU A 25 -20.66 3.31 -11.80
CA GLU A 25 -20.02 3.43 -13.11
C GLU A 25 -20.13 2.10 -13.89
N LEU A 26 -19.92 0.97 -13.21
CA LEU A 26 -20.08 -0.36 -13.81
C LEU A 26 -21.54 -0.62 -14.22
N ALA A 27 -22.52 -0.14 -13.43
CA ALA A 27 -23.93 -0.24 -13.76
C ALA A 27 -24.30 0.55 -15.02
N GLN A 28 -23.69 1.72 -15.24
CA GLN A 28 -23.92 2.50 -16.46
C GLN A 28 -23.43 1.78 -17.72
N VAL A 29 -22.31 1.06 -17.64
CA VAL A 29 -21.72 0.36 -18.78
C VAL A 29 -22.45 -0.96 -19.08
N THR A 30 -22.85 -1.68 -18.04
CA THR A 30 -23.46 -3.02 -18.18
C THR A 30 -24.98 -3.00 -18.26
N GLY A 31 -25.63 -1.93 -17.77
CA GLY A 31 -27.09 -1.84 -17.65
C GLY A 31 -27.69 -2.74 -16.57
N LEU A 32 -26.86 -3.33 -15.70
CA LEU A 32 -27.27 -4.24 -14.62
C LEU A 32 -27.53 -3.49 -13.31
N ASP A 33 -28.23 -4.16 -12.40
CA ASP A 33 -28.36 -3.65 -11.03
C ASP A 33 -27.06 -3.87 -10.22
N GLN A 34 -26.94 -3.15 -9.09
CA GLN A 34 -25.73 -3.25 -8.25
C GLN A 34 -25.53 -4.64 -7.61
N SER A 35 -26.61 -5.39 -7.39
CA SER A 35 -26.57 -6.72 -6.78
C SER A 35 -26.04 -7.76 -7.76
N GLU A 36 -26.50 -7.71 -9.01
CA GLU A 36 -26.02 -8.52 -10.12
C GLU A 36 -24.53 -8.25 -10.39
N ILE A 37 -24.13 -6.98 -10.40
CA ILE A 37 -22.71 -6.60 -10.57
C ILE A 37 -21.87 -7.18 -9.43
N GLY A 38 -22.33 -7.04 -8.17
CA GLY A 38 -21.64 -7.63 -7.03
C GLY A 38 -21.55 -9.16 -7.09
N SER A 39 -22.56 -9.84 -7.63
CA SER A 39 -22.48 -11.29 -7.88
C SER A 39 -21.47 -11.62 -8.97
N ILE A 40 -21.44 -10.85 -10.06
CA ILE A 40 -20.51 -11.08 -11.18
C ILE A 40 -19.06 -10.83 -10.75
N ILE A 41 -18.82 -9.80 -9.95
CA ILE A 41 -17.49 -9.48 -9.42
C ILE A 41 -17.02 -10.61 -8.49
N ARG A 42 -17.87 -11.13 -7.61
CA ARG A 42 -17.53 -12.29 -6.78
C ARG A 42 -17.15 -13.52 -7.61
N ASP A 43 -17.90 -13.81 -8.67
CA ASP A 43 -17.55 -14.90 -9.58
C ASP A 43 -16.18 -14.67 -10.27
N LEU A 44 -15.85 -13.41 -10.62
CA LEU A 44 -14.56 -13.07 -11.19
C LEU A 44 -13.42 -13.18 -10.17
N GLN A 45 -13.64 -12.72 -8.93
CA GLN A 45 -12.68 -12.86 -7.85
C GLN A 45 -12.33 -14.33 -7.61
N GLU A 46 -13.35 -15.19 -7.58
CA GLU A 46 -13.17 -16.63 -7.41
C GLU A 46 -12.41 -17.26 -8.58
N LYS A 47 -12.76 -16.88 -9.82
CA LYS A 47 -12.03 -17.31 -11.01
C LYS A 47 -10.54 -16.94 -10.94
N TYR A 48 -10.21 -15.73 -10.46
CA TYR A 48 -8.81 -15.30 -10.32
C TYR A 48 -8.08 -15.99 -9.16
N ARG A 49 -8.78 -16.39 -8.09
CA ARG A 49 -8.23 -17.24 -7.01
C ARG A 49 -7.90 -18.64 -7.51
N GLN A 50 -8.85 -19.33 -8.15
CA GLN A 50 -8.69 -20.75 -8.52
C GLN A 50 -7.65 -21.03 -9.62
N HIS A 51 -7.29 -20.04 -10.44
CA HIS A 51 -6.43 -20.24 -11.61
C HIS A 51 -4.95 -19.89 -11.39
N PHE A 52 -4.49 -19.69 -10.15
CA PHE A 52 -3.13 -19.19 -9.86
C PHE A 52 -2.82 -17.93 -10.67
N SER A 53 -3.82 -17.06 -10.88
CA SER A 53 -3.66 -15.85 -11.68
C SER A 53 -2.85 -14.82 -10.90
N CYS A 54 -2.00 -14.07 -11.59
CA CYS A 54 -1.29 -12.96 -10.99
C CYS A 54 -2.17 -11.73 -10.71
N PHE A 55 -3.39 -11.72 -11.23
CA PHE A 55 -4.35 -10.65 -11.03
C PHE A 55 -5.36 -10.96 -9.94
N GLU A 56 -5.89 -9.91 -9.33
CA GLU A 56 -6.98 -9.96 -8.37
C GLU A 56 -7.92 -8.77 -8.55
N ILE A 57 -9.18 -8.94 -8.14
CA ILE A 57 -10.12 -7.83 -8.01
C ILE A 57 -10.35 -7.58 -6.53
N VAL A 58 -10.07 -6.38 -6.06
CA VAL A 58 -10.23 -5.99 -4.66
C VAL A 58 -11.39 -5.02 -4.52
N GLU A 59 -12.23 -5.22 -3.50
CA GLU A 59 -13.25 -4.26 -3.10
C GLU A 59 -12.65 -3.24 -2.13
N LEU A 60 -12.78 -1.96 -2.46
CA LEU A 60 -12.38 -0.83 -1.63
C LEU A 60 -13.60 -0.17 -0.97
N PRO A 61 -13.39 0.59 0.12
CA PRO A 61 -14.46 1.29 0.80
C PRO A 61 -15.35 2.12 -0.13
N GLY A 62 -16.67 2.05 0.10
CA GLY A 62 -17.65 2.78 -0.69
C GLY A 62 -18.07 2.07 -1.99
N LYS A 63 -18.04 0.73 -2.03
CA LYS A 63 -18.44 -0.11 -3.17
C LYS A 63 -17.65 0.23 -4.44
N LYS A 64 -16.34 0.35 -4.28
CA LYS A 64 -15.40 0.56 -5.38
C LYS A 64 -14.65 -0.73 -5.63
N PHE A 65 -14.33 -1.00 -6.89
CA PHE A 65 -13.57 -2.19 -7.26
C PHE A 65 -12.33 -1.78 -8.04
N VAL A 66 -11.23 -2.47 -7.81
CA VAL A 66 -9.97 -2.28 -8.53
C VAL A 66 -9.45 -3.61 -9.03
N PHE A 67 -8.91 -3.62 -10.26
CA PHE A 67 -8.23 -4.78 -10.82
C PHE A 67 -6.73 -4.53 -10.76
N GLN A 68 -6.01 -5.36 -10.02
CA GLN A 68 -4.60 -5.16 -9.69
C GLN A 68 -3.82 -6.47 -9.72
N ILE A 69 -2.49 -6.37 -9.65
CA ILE A 69 -1.59 -7.52 -9.47
C ILE A 69 -1.56 -7.85 -7.98
N ARG A 70 -1.55 -9.15 -7.65
CA ARG A 70 -1.38 -9.63 -6.27
C ARG A 70 -0.10 -9.07 -5.66
N ALA A 71 -0.18 -8.64 -4.39
CA ALA A 71 0.94 -8.01 -3.70
C ALA A 71 2.22 -8.86 -3.72
N GLU A 72 2.09 -10.18 -3.55
CA GLU A 72 3.19 -11.16 -3.56
C GLU A 72 4.00 -11.13 -4.86
N ILE A 73 3.31 -11.05 -6.01
CA ILE A 73 3.95 -11.06 -7.33
C ILE A 73 4.43 -9.65 -7.69
N GLY A 74 3.73 -8.61 -7.23
CA GLY A 74 4.06 -7.22 -7.47
C GLY A 74 5.49 -6.86 -7.08
N GLU A 75 6.02 -7.42 -5.97
CA GLU A 75 7.39 -7.16 -5.55
C GLU A 75 8.42 -7.80 -6.50
N SER A 76 8.15 -9.00 -7.04
CA SER A 76 9.03 -9.68 -7.99
C SER A 76 9.12 -8.99 -9.35
N VAL A 77 8.07 -8.26 -9.77
CA VAL A 77 8.03 -7.55 -11.08
C VAL A 77 8.31 -6.05 -10.99
N LYS A 78 8.70 -5.58 -9.80
CA LYS A 78 8.93 -4.16 -9.51
C LYS A 78 10.00 -3.52 -10.38
N GLU A 79 11.03 -4.27 -10.76
CA GLU A 79 12.13 -3.79 -11.63
C GLU A 79 11.68 -3.47 -13.05
N ILE A 80 10.56 -4.06 -13.51
CA ILE A 80 9.98 -3.82 -14.83
C ILE A 80 9.05 -2.60 -14.82
N THR A 81 8.59 -2.18 -13.64
CA THR A 81 7.64 -1.07 -13.50
C THR A 81 8.35 0.25 -13.83
N LEU A 82 7.75 1.04 -14.74
CA LEU A 82 8.13 2.42 -15.00
C LEU A 82 8.23 3.15 -13.65
N GLN A 83 9.35 3.83 -13.41
CA GLN A 83 9.73 4.51 -12.16
C GLN A 83 8.54 4.92 -11.28
N PRO A 84 8.58 4.62 -9.96
CA PRO A 84 7.47 4.90 -9.07
C PRO A 84 7.03 6.37 -9.19
N ILE A 85 5.72 6.59 -9.30
CA ILE A 85 5.10 7.92 -9.50
C ILE A 85 5.58 8.93 -8.45
N LEU A 86 5.94 8.43 -7.27
CA LEU A 86 6.48 9.18 -6.15
C LEU A 86 7.81 8.60 -5.69
N THR A 87 8.77 9.48 -5.44
CA THR A 87 10.02 9.14 -4.74
C THR A 87 9.74 8.81 -3.27
N LEU A 88 10.69 8.13 -2.61
CA LEU A 88 10.57 7.86 -1.18
C LEU A 88 10.46 9.13 -0.33
N ALA A 89 11.19 10.19 -0.70
CA ALA A 89 11.14 11.46 0.01
C ALA A 89 9.73 12.11 -0.07
N GLU A 90 9.08 11.97 -1.22
CA GLU A 90 7.70 12.42 -1.45
C GLU A 90 6.70 11.54 -0.70
N LEU A 91 6.85 10.21 -0.72
CA LEU A 91 6.01 9.29 0.04
C LEU A 91 6.07 9.58 1.55
N ARG A 92 7.26 9.80 2.10
CA ARG A 92 7.40 10.21 3.50
C ARG A 92 6.69 11.53 3.78
N THR A 93 6.76 12.49 2.85
CA THR A 93 6.10 13.80 3.01
C THR A 93 4.58 13.65 2.96
N LEU A 94 4.10 12.81 2.04
CA LEU A 94 2.70 12.46 1.89
C LEU A 94 2.15 11.76 3.12
N ALA A 95 2.88 10.80 3.70
CA ALA A 95 2.50 10.10 4.93
C ALA A 95 2.32 11.07 6.10
N MET A 96 3.24 12.04 6.26
CA MET A 96 3.12 13.08 7.29
C MET A 96 1.87 13.95 7.07
N ILE A 97 1.60 14.35 5.83
CA ILE A 97 0.38 15.12 5.50
C ILE A 97 -0.88 14.29 5.79
N ALA A 98 -0.93 13.03 5.37
CA ALA A 98 -2.07 12.14 5.58
C ALA A 98 -2.38 11.93 7.06
N TYR A 99 -1.34 11.80 7.89
CA TYR A 99 -1.49 11.61 9.34
C TYR A 99 -1.93 12.89 10.06
N GLN A 100 -1.29 14.01 9.74
CA GLN A 100 -1.47 15.28 10.47
C GLN A 100 -2.46 16.23 9.81
N GLN A 101 -3.16 15.82 8.74
CA GLN A 101 -4.12 16.70 8.08
C GLN A 101 -5.22 17.18 9.04
N PRO A 102 -5.74 18.40 8.88
CA PRO A 102 -5.16 19.48 8.09
C PRO A 102 -3.83 19.99 8.67
N ILE A 103 -2.81 20.16 7.81
CA ILE A 103 -1.49 20.67 8.23
C ILE A 103 -1.02 21.83 7.34
N LEU A 104 -0.36 22.82 7.92
CA LEU A 104 0.22 23.93 7.17
C LEU A 104 1.51 23.49 6.48
N GLN A 105 1.71 23.89 5.22
CA GLN A 105 2.92 23.61 4.45
C GLN A 105 4.19 24.10 5.15
N SER A 106 4.11 25.24 5.85
CA SER A 106 5.21 25.78 6.67
C SER A 106 5.60 24.86 7.83
N THR A 107 4.62 24.18 8.43
CA THR A 107 4.85 23.20 9.51
C THR A 107 5.48 21.92 8.98
N VAL A 108 5.03 21.45 7.81
CA VAL A 108 5.68 20.31 7.14
C VAL A 108 7.13 20.66 6.79
N ALA A 109 7.37 21.87 6.25
CA ALA A 109 8.69 22.34 5.87
C ALA A 109 9.64 22.52 7.07
N SER A 110 9.13 22.91 8.25
CA SER A 110 9.97 23.00 9.46
C SER A 110 10.46 21.65 9.96
N VAL A 111 9.69 20.58 9.75
CA VAL A 111 10.07 19.22 10.17
C VAL A 111 10.95 18.54 9.12
N ARG A 112 10.63 18.70 7.83
CA ARG A 112 11.25 17.95 6.73
C ARG A 112 12.29 18.71 5.91
N GLY A 113 12.46 19.99 6.20
CA GLY A 113 13.40 20.87 5.51
C GLY A 113 12.88 21.44 4.20
N GLN A 114 13.74 22.21 3.52
CA GLN A 114 13.38 23.06 2.38
C GLN A 114 12.91 22.29 1.13
N LEU A 115 13.33 21.03 0.95
CA LEU A 115 12.92 20.20 -0.20
C LEU A 115 11.42 19.88 -0.19
N THR A 116 10.76 20.01 0.97
CA THR A 116 9.32 19.82 1.15
C THR A 116 8.48 20.64 0.18
N TYR A 117 8.89 21.86 -0.18
CA TYR A 117 8.15 22.69 -1.13
C TYR A 117 8.05 22.03 -2.51
N ASN A 118 9.11 21.36 -2.95
CA ASN A 118 9.12 20.61 -4.22
C ASN A 118 8.28 19.34 -4.11
N HIS A 119 8.38 18.61 -3.00
CA HIS A 119 7.55 17.42 -2.76
C HIS A 119 6.06 17.77 -2.80
N VAL A 120 5.65 18.81 -2.06
CA VAL A 120 4.24 19.25 -2.03
C VAL A 120 3.78 19.66 -3.42
N LYS A 121 4.61 20.36 -4.20
CA LYS A 121 4.28 20.73 -5.59
C LYS A 121 4.04 19.49 -6.46
N ASN A 122 4.87 18.46 -6.33
CA ASN A 122 4.70 17.22 -7.10
C ASN A 122 3.49 16.40 -6.63
N LEU A 123 3.26 16.31 -5.32
CA LEU A 123 2.10 15.65 -4.74
C LEU A 123 0.77 16.29 -5.16
N ILE A 124 0.73 17.62 -5.31
CA ILE A 124 -0.42 18.33 -5.87
C ILE A 124 -0.59 18.02 -7.36
N ARG A 125 0.51 18.04 -8.13
CA ARG A 125 0.49 17.73 -9.57
C ARG A 125 -0.04 16.32 -9.85
N ASN A 126 0.38 15.35 -9.05
CA ASN A 126 -0.04 13.95 -9.15
C ASN A 126 -1.41 13.68 -8.51
N GLY A 127 -2.08 14.71 -7.96
CA GLY A 127 -3.45 14.60 -7.44
C GLY A 127 -3.57 13.96 -6.05
N PHE A 128 -2.48 13.61 -5.37
CA PHE A 128 -2.51 13.00 -4.03
C PHE A 128 -2.85 14.00 -2.91
N VAL A 129 -2.50 15.28 -3.09
CA VAL A 129 -2.70 16.33 -2.09
C VAL A 129 -3.48 17.50 -2.69
N LYS A 130 -4.45 18.01 -1.91
CA LYS A 130 -5.12 19.28 -2.17
C LYS A 130 -4.55 20.35 -1.24
N ALA A 131 -4.32 21.54 -1.79
CA ALA A 131 -3.86 22.70 -1.03
C ALA A 131 -4.92 23.80 -1.03
N ILE A 132 -5.17 24.40 0.12
CA ILE A 132 -6.05 25.55 0.31
C ILE A 132 -5.20 26.71 0.82
N ARG A 133 -5.30 27.90 0.22
CA ARG A 133 -4.56 29.07 0.67
C ARG A 133 -5.11 29.54 2.03
N VAL A 134 -4.27 29.59 3.05
CA VAL A 134 -4.61 30.11 4.38
C VAL A 134 -3.57 31.14 4.80
N LYS A 135 -3.99 32.40 4.91
CA LYS A 135 -3.11 33.55 5.20
C LYS A 135 -1.91 33.60 4.23
N GLN A 136 -0.69 33.48 4.74
CA GLN A 136 0.54 33.51 3.97
C GLN A 136 1.04 32.12 3.55
N THR A 137 0.39 31.02 3.97
CA THR A 137 0.83 29.63 3.70
C THR A 137 -0.29 28.80 3.02
N LEU A 138 -0.06 27.51 2.82
CA LEU A 138 -1.03 26.55 2.30
C LEU A 138 -1.43 25.57 3.41
N GLU A 139 -2.71 25.29 3.57
CA GLU A 139 -3.23 24.15 4.32
C GLU A 139 -3.33 22.94 3.39
N LEU A 140 -2.74 21.82 3.78
CA LEU A 140 -2.61 20.60 2.99
C LEU A 140 -3.52 19.51 3.53
N ARG A 141 -4.19 18.80 2.62
CA ARG A 141 -5.04 17.63 2.89
C ARG A 141 -4.85 16.58 1.79
N THR A 142 -5.03 15.30 2.11
CA THR A 142 -5.09 14.24 1.10
C THR A 142 -6.38 14.30 0.31
N THR A 143 -6.34 13.78 -0.91
CA THR A 143 -7.50 13.67 -1.79
C THR A 143 -8.12 12.26 -1.70
N PRO A 144 -9.35 12.06 -2.21
CA PRO A 144 -9.91 10.73 -2.41
C PRO A 144 -9.01 9.79 -3.22
N MET A 145 -8.27 10.34 -4.19
CA MET A 145 -7.33 9.58 -5.02
C MET A 145 -6.21 8.95 -4.19
N PHE A 146 -5.74 9.63 -3.13
CA PHE A 146 -4.78 9.04 -2.20
C PHE A 146 -5.35 7.80 -1.52
N SER A 147 -6.52 7.90 -0.92
CA SER A 147 -7.18 6.77 -0.26
C SER A 147 -7.40 5.60 -1.23
N ASP A 148 -7.88 5.92 -2.43
CA ASP A 148 -8.13 4.95 -3.49
C ASP A 148 -6.84 4.26 -3.98
N TYR A 149 -5.75 5.01 -4.17
CA TYR A 149 -4.46 4.47 -4.65
C TYR A 149 -3.77 3.59 -3.62
N PHE A 150 -3.84 3.96 -2.34
CA PHE A 150 -3.17 3.21 -1.26
C PHE A 150 -4.08 2.14 -0.62
N GLY A 151 -5.33 1.99 -1.07
CA GLY A 151 -6.30 1.07 -0.47
C GLY A 151 -6.67 1.44 0.97
N LEU A 152 -6.77 2.74 1.26
CA LEU A 152 -7.04 3.28 2.58
C LEU A 152 -8.46 3.85 2.66
N SER A 153 -8.98 3.97 3.88
CA SER A 153 -10.24 4.66 4.13
C SER A 153 -10.11 6.16 3.88
N GLN A 154 -11.24 6.79 3.55
CA GLN A 154 -11.35 8.25 3.47
C GLN A 154 -11.66 8.86 4.85
N ASP A 155 -12.15 8.05 5.79
CA ASP A 155 -12.36 8.49 7.16
C ASP A 155 -11.02 8.69 7.85
N GLN A 156 -10.80 9.88 8.42
CA GLN A 156 -9.51 10.22 9.00
C GLN A 156 -9.14 9.37 10.22
N GLY A 157 -10.11 8.98 11.05
CA GLY A 157 -9.86 8.14 12.23
C GLY A 157 -9.42 6.74 11.80
N VAL A 158 -10.14 6.16 10.85
CA VAL A 158 -9.79 4.85 10.27
C VAL A 158 -8.46 4.92 9.52
N LEU A 159 -8.24 5.97 8.72
CA LEU A 159 -7.00 6.19 7.98
C LEU A 159 -5.77 6.23 8.89
N LYS A 160 -5.84 6.95 10.01
CA LYS A 160 -4.72 7.01 10.99
C LYS A 160 -4.40 5.62 11.54
N ARG A 161 -5.44 4.86 11.90
CA ARG A 161 -5.29 3.49 12.40
C ARG A 161 -4.64 2.61 11.32
N GLN A 162 -5.17 2.63 10.10
CA GLN A 162 -4.64 1.88 8.96
C GLN A 162 -3.17 2.21 8.64
N LEU A 163 -2.79 3.49 8.64
CA LEU A 163 -1.41 3.92 8.42
C LEU A 163 -0.48 3.45 9.55
N GLY A 164 -0.92 3.54 10.81
CA GLY A 164 -0.13 3.06 11.94
C GLY A 164 0.07 1.54 11.91
N TRP A 165 -0.97 0.78 11.56
CA TRP A 165 -0.88 -0.69 11.42
C TRP A 165 0.05 -1.13 10.29
N ARG A 166 -0.05 -0.52 9.10
CA ARG A 166 0.90 -0.81 8.01
C ARG A 166 2.33 -0.49 8.39
N THR A 167 2.55 0.61 9.10
CA THR A 167 3.89 1.00 9.58
C THR A 167 4.42 -0.01 10.59
N LYS A 168 3.57 -0.49 11.52
CA LYS A 168 3.93 -1.51 12.51
C LYS A 168 4.30 -2.84 11.85
N ARG A 169 3.58 -3.27 10.81
CA ARG A 169 3.86 -4.50 10.06
C ARG A 169 5.24 -4.45 9.40
N ILE A 170 5.53 -3.35 8.70
CA ILE A 170 6.86 -3.12 8.08
C ILE A 170 7.98 -3.11 9.13
N ILE A 171 7.77 -2.48 10.29
CA ILE A 171 8.77 -2.45 11.37
C ILE A 171 8.96 -3.85 11.99
N LYS A 172 7.88 -4.64 12.11
CA LYS A 172 7.91 -6.00 12.64
C LYS A 172 8.65 -6.94 11.68
N GLU A 173 8.35 -6.90 10.39
CA GLU A 173 9.01 -7.71 9.34
C GLU A 173 10.52 -7.41 9.29
N LYS A 174 10.92 -6.14 9.23
CA LYS A 174 12.35 -5.77 9.28
C LYS A 174 13.06 -6.22 10.54
N ARG A 175 12.38 -6.21 11.70
CA ARG A 175 12.95 -6.73 12.97
C ARG A 175 13.13 -8.24 12.98
N VAL A 176 12.38 -8.98 12.17
CA VAL A 176 12.53 -10.43 12.02
C VAL A 176 13.70 -10.72 11.08
N GLU A 177 13.75 -10.06 9.92
CA GLU A 177 14.89 -10.17 8.98
C GLU A 177 16.25 -9.83 9.63
N GLU A 178 16.34 -8.74 10.40
CA GLU A 178 17.56 -8.35 11.12
C GLU A 178 17.96 -9.35 12.23
N ARG A 179 17.00 -10.08 12.80
CA ARG A 179 17.27 -11.10 13.82
C ARG A 179 17.73 -12.40 13.19
N ASP A 180 17.17 -12.75 12.04
CA ASP A 180 17.51 -13.98 11.33
C ASP A 180 18.91 -13.89 10.74
N THR A 181 19.30 -12.74 10.17
CA THR A 181 20.69 -12.50 9.75
C THR A 181 21.66 -12.52 10.93
N GLN A 182 21.36 -11.83 12.04
CA GLN A 182 22.20 -11.89 13.25
C GLN A 182 22.32 -13.32 13.82
N SER A 183 21.25 -14.11 13.75
CA SER A 183 21.26 -15.51 14.18
C SER A 183 22.15 -16.35 13.27
N ILE A 184 22.08 -16.16 11.96
CA ILE A 184 22.93 -16.84 10.97
C ILE A 184 24.39 -16.43 11.16
N ASP A 185 24.70 -15.14 11.28
CA ASP A 185 26.06 -14.63 11.50
C ASP A 185 26.65 -15.17 12.82
N SER A 186 25.85 -15.18 13.89
CA SER A 186 26.25 -15.75 15.18
C SER A 186 26.50 -17.27 15.11
N PHE A 187 25.75 -17.96 14.25
CA PHE A 187 25.91 -19.38 13.99
C PHE A 187 27.15 -19.67 13.14
N MET A 188 27.39 -18.89 12.08
CA MET A 188 28.57 -18.97 11.21
C MET A 188 29.87 -18.67 11.98
N ALA A 189 29.86 -17.67 12.86
CA ALA A 189 30.98 -17.37 13.76
C ALA A 189 31.29 -18.53 14.72
N ARG A 190 30.25 -19.27 15.17
CA ARG A 190 30.40 -20.39 16.10
C ARG A 190 30.94 -21.67 15.46
N ILE A 191 30.76 -21.84 14.15
CA ILE A 191 31.28 -23.00 13.39
C ILE A 191 32.66 -22.75 12.78
N GLY A 192 33.25 -21.56 12.97
CA GLY A 192 34.65 -21.27 12.60
C GLY A 192 34.92 -21.22 11.10
N LEU A 193 33.89 -21.02 10.28
CA LEU A 193 34.01 -20.81 8.83
C LEU A 193 33.94 -19.31 8.53
N GLU A 194 34.99 -18.56 8.87
CA GLU A 194 35.26 -17.26 8.24
C GLU A 194 35.96 -17.54 6.91
N GLY A 195 35.18 -17.89 5.89
CA GLY A 195 35.66 -17.89 4.51
C GLY A 195 35.56 -16.48 3.96
N GLU A 196 36.70 -15.91 3.58
CA GLU A 196 36.79 -14.72 2.73
C GLU A 196 35.80 -14.86 1.56
N THR A 197 34.70 -14.12 1.63
CA THR A 197 33.96 -13.78 0.43
C THR A 197 34.55 -12.45 -0.02
N ASP A 198 35.20 -12.44 -1.17
CA ASP A 198 35.66 -11.22 -1.82
C ASP A 198 34.45 -10.30 -2.03
N GLU A 199 34.26 -9.34 -1.13
CA GLU A 199 33.25 -8.28 -1.21
C GLU A 199 33.63 -7.18 -2.23
N GLU A 200 34.50 -7.45 -3.19
CA GLU A 200 34.76 -6.49 -4.27
C GLU A 200 33.71 -6.60 -5.39
N LYS A 201 32.57 -5.94 -5.14
CA LYS A 201 31.63 -5.25 -6.07
C LYS A 201 30.16 -5.47 -5.71
N ILE A 202 29.72 -4.96 -4.57
CA ILE A 202 28.30 -4.60 -4.33
C ILE A 202 28.17 -3.16 -3.80
N ASP A 203 29.18 -2.30 -4.01
CA ASP A 203 29.21 -0.93 -3.50
C ASP A 203 28.29 0.10 -4.22
N ASP A 204 27.35 -0.32 -5.08
CA ASP A 204 26.51 0.64 -5.83
C ASP A 204 24.98 0.44 -5.74
N ILE A 205 24.46 -0.49 -4.92
CA ILE A 205 22.98 -0.69 -4.82
C ILE A 205 22.43 -0.60 -3.37
N GLU A 206 23.28 -0.59 -2.35
CA GLU A 206 22.84 -0.50 -0.94
C GLU A 206 22.55 0.91 -0.40
N SER A 207 22.58 1.95 -1.24
CA SER A 207 22.03 3.26 -0.84
C SER A 207 20.50 3.27 -0.69
N THR A 208 19.83 2.14 -0.93
CA THR A 208 18.38 1.99 -0.78
C THR A 208 17.99 1.66 0.67
N VAL A 209 18.13 2.67 1.52
CA VAL A 209 17.21 2.95 2.64
C VAL A 209 17.24 1.92 3.78
N SER A 210 18.33 1.98 4.55
CA SER A 210 18.25 1.78 6.00
C SER A 210 17.25 2.82 6.54
N ILE A 211 16.05 2.39 6.94
CA ILE A 211 15.20 3.23 7.78
C ILE A 211 15.80 3.14 9.17
N ASP A 212 16.70 4.07 9.46
CA ASP A 212 17.26 4.24 10.79
C ASP A 212 16.12 4.35 11.82
N LYS A 213 16.19 3.50 12.85
CA LYS A 213 15.14 3.34 13.88
C LYS A 213 14.93 4.61 14.69
N ASP A 214 15.95 5.45 14.79
CA ASP A 214 15.88 6.73 15.50
C ASP A 214 15.14 7.77 14.65
N SER A 215 15.38 7.80 13.34
CA SER A 215 14.63 8.65 12.41
C SER A 215 13.11 8.38 12.41
N ALA A 216 12.67 7.11 12.49
CA ALA A 216 11.24 6.79 12.53
C ALA A 216 10.57 7.21 13.86
N ARG A 217 11.29 7.10 14.98
CA ARG A 217 10.83 7.52 16.32
C ARG A 217 10.84 9.04 16.49
N GLU A 218 11.80 9.73 15.90
CA GLU A 218 11.89 11.20 15.95
C GLU A 218 10.83 11.88 15.08
N ILE A 219 10.48 11.29 13.93
CA ILE A 219 9.50 11.88 13.01
C ILE A 219 8.05 11.65 13.48
N PHE A 220 7.77 10.56 14.21
CA PHE A 220 6.40 10.16 14.55
C PHE A 220 6.20 9.60 15.98
N PRO A 221 6.62 10.31 17.04
CA PRO A 221 6.49 9.80 18.42
C PRO A 221 5.03 9.50 18.81
N SER A 222 4.06 10.28 18.33
CA SER A 222 2.63 10.08 18.66
C SER A 222 1.89 9.11 17.72
N MET A 223 2.50 8.66 16.61
CA MET A 223 1.84 7.73 15.66
C MET A 223 1.75 6.32 16.20
N LEU A 224 2.67 5.95 17.11
CA LEU A 224 2.73 4.64 17.73
C LEU A 224 1.86 4.54 18.99
N ASP A 225 1.60 5.67 19.65
CA ASP A 225 0.83 5.74 20.91
C ASP A 225 -0.70 5.68 20.68
N ASP A 226 -1.19 6.11 19.51
CA ASP A 226 -2.61 6.10 19.13
C ASP A 226 -3.14 4.69 18.72
N LEU A 227 -2.43 3.60 19.06
CA LEU A 227 -2.60 2.26 18.46
C LEU A 227 -3.13 1.15 19.38
N GLU A 228 -3.77 1.46 20.49
CA GLU A 228 -4.52 0.43 21.23
C GLU A 228 -5.88 0.14 20.54
N GLY A 229 -5.97 -0.98 19.83
CA GLY A 229 -7.18 -1.48 19.19
C GLY A 229 -6.92 -2.71 18.29
N PRO A 230 -7.94 -3.45 17.83
CA PRO A 230 -7.78 -4.58 16.90
C PRO A 230 -7.30 -4.11 15.51
N ASP A 231 -6.65 -5.01 14.77
CA ASP A 231 -6.11 -4.73 13.43
C ASP A 231 -7.28 -4.35 12.49
N PRO A 232 -7.29 -3.15 11.88
CA PRO A 232 -8.33 -2.76 10.93
C PRO A 232 -8.36 -3.61 9.64
N PHE A 233 -7.39 -4.50 9.43
CA PHE A 233 -7.29 -5.40 8.28
C PHE A 233 -7.49 -6.87 8.65
N GLN A 234 -7.89 -7.19 9.89
CA GLN A 234 -8.04 -8.57 10.36
C GLN A 234 -9.03 -9.39 9.53
N ASP A 235 -10.11 -8.78 9.03
CA ASP A 235 -11.10 -9.44 8.18
C ASP A 235 -10.50 -9.90 6.83
N ASP A 236 -9.39 -9.30 6.38
CA ASP A 236 -8.71 -9.66 5.12
C ASP A 236 -7.69 -10.80 5.32
N GLU A 237 -7.17 -11.03 6.54
CA GLU A 237 -6.16 -12.06 6.85
C GLU A 237 -6.78 -13.42 7.29
N GLU A 238 -7.97 -13.43 7.89
CA GLU A 238 -8.67 -14.67 8.28
C GLU A 238 -9.18 -15.47 7.06
N GLU A 239 -9.45 -14.82 5.91
CA GLU A 239 -9.85 -15.51 4.68
C GLU A 239 -8.65 -16.19 3.98
N ILE A 240 -7.41 -15.81 4.30
CA ILE A 240 -6.17 -16.36 3.71
C ILE A 240 -5.73 -17.62 4.47
N THR A 241 -5.80 -17.59 5.79
CA THR A 241 -5.36 -18.72 6.63
C THR A 241 -6.31 -19.92 6.58
N GLN A 242 -7.60 -19.73 6.31
CA GLN A 242 -8.54 -20.84 6.12
C GLN A 242 -8.29 -21.62 4.82
N VAL A 243 -7.81 -20.95 3.77
CA VAL A 243 -7.52 -21.61 2.47
C VAL A 243 -6.25 -22.46 2.55
N GLU A 244 -5.20 -22.01 3.26
CA GLU A 244 -3.99 -22.81 3.46
C GLU A 244 -4.24 -24.06 4.35
N SER A 245 -5.15 -23.96 5.33
CA SER A 245 -5.47 -25.10 6.19
C SER A 245 -6.35 -26.18 5.53
N GLU A 246 -7.17 -25.81 4.53
CA GLU A 246 -7.99 -26.79 3.79
C GLU A 246 -7.19 -27.51 2.68
N GLU A 247 -6.07 -26.94 2.21
CA GLU A 247 -5.17 -27.60 1.26
C GLU A 247 -4.24 -28.64 1.92
N GLU A 248 -3.87 -28.47 3.19
CA GLU A 248 -3.03 -29.45 3.92
C GLU A 248 -3.79 -30.70 4.43
N GLU A 249 -5.11 -30.66 4.61
CA GLU A 249 -5.90 -31.83 5.04
C GLU A 249 -6.39 -32.72 3.87
N GLY A 250 -6.03 -32.38 2.62
CA GLY A 250 -6.50 -33.04 1.41
C GLY A 250 -5.54 -34.01 0.71
N GLU A 251 -4.30 -34.19 1.18
CA GLU A 251 -3.32 -35.14 0.61
C GLU A 251 -3.33 -36.54 1.25
#